data_AF-A0A645FQS8-F1
#
_entry.id   AF-A0A645FQS8-F1
#
_cell.length_a   1.000
_cell.length_b   1.000
_cell.length_c   1.000
_cell.angle_alpha   90.00
_cell.angle_beta   90.00
_cell.angle_gamma   90.00
#
_symmetry.space_group_name_H-M   'P 1'
#
loop_
_entity.id
_entity.type
_entity.pdbx_description
1 polymer ?
#
loop_
_entity_poly.entity_id
_entity_poly.type
_entity_poly.pdbx_seq_one_letter_code
_entity_poly.pdbx_strand_id
1 'polypeptide(L)'
;MGSLLAYELYYKIYNENAKMPKHMFFSGYKAPGIIRERENTYTLPDYDFMKKVVELGGTPDELMNNQELLQIFLPIIRSDFKILETYNYKEREEKIQCDVSILNGRQDSINLKEILAWENHVCGDFKVHNFEGNHFFINTNVENITKIISNTLVK
;
A
#
# COMPACT_ATOMS: atom_id res chain seq x y z
N MET A 1 0.55 2.83 2.00
CA MET A 1 -0.45 3.07 3.07
C MET A 1 -1.82 2.46 2.76
N GLY A 2 -2.46 2.83 1.65
CA GLY A 2 -3.85 2.44 1.35
C GLY A 2 -4.15 0.94 1.50
N SER A 3 -3.24 0.06 1.05
CA SER A 3 -3.39 -1.40 1.19
C SER A 3 -3.48 -1.88 2.64
N LEU A 4 -2.69 -1.27 3.55
CA LEU A 4 -2.75 -1.58 4.97
C LEU A 4 -4.08 -1.11 5.59
N LEU A 5 -4.53 0.09 5.22
CA LEU A 5 -5.82 0.61 5.67
C LEU A 5 -6.97 -0.25 5.18
N ALA A 6 -6.95 -0.68 3.91
CA ALA A 6 -7.95 -1.58 3.36
C ALA A 6 -7.96 -2.94 4.08
N TYR A 7 -6.79 -3.48 4.43
CA TYR A 7 -6.67 -4.70 5.22
C TYR A 7 -7.33 -4.56 6.60
N GLU A 8 -6.99 -3.50 7.35
CA GLU A 8 -7.59 -3.26 8.67
C GLU A 8 -9.09 -2.92 8.57
N LEU A 9 -9.50 -2.22 7.53
CA LEU A 9 -10.91 -1.91 7.27
C LEU A 9 -11.74 -3.17 6.99
N TYR A 10 -11.17 -4.16 6.29
CA TYR A 10 -11.84 -5.45 6.09
C TYR A 10 -12.24 -6.09 7.43
N TYR A 11 -11.29 -6.18 8.38
CA TYR A 11 -11.58 -6.76 9.70
C TYR A 11 -12.50 -5.88 10.54
N LYS A 12 -12.45 -4.55 10.37
CA LYS A 12 -13.42 -3.66 11.00
C LYS A 12 -14.85 -3.96 10.50
N ILE A 13 -15.05 -4.07 9.19
CA ILE A 13 -16.34 -4.43 8.58
C ILE A 13 -16.82 -5.80 9.06
N TYR A 14 -15.90 -6.78 9.12
CA TYR A 14 -16.18 -8.13 9.62
C TYR A 14 -16.67 -8.10 11.07
N ASN A 15 -15.95 -7.44 11.96
CA ASN A 15 -16.29 -7.35 13.38
C ASN A 15 -17.59 -6.57 13.64
N GLU A 16 -17.93 -5.62 12.77
CA GLU A 16 -19.19 -4.88 12.82
C GLU A 16 -20.37 -5.66 12.20
N ASN A 17 -20.15 -6.90 11.73
CA ASN A 17 -21.13 -7.72 11.01
C ASN A 17 -21.79 -6.96 9.84
N ALA A 18 -21.02 -6.09 9.19
CA ALA A 18 -21.47 -5.28 8.06
C ALA A 18 -21.36 -6.05 6.74
N LYS A 19 -21.84 -5.45 5.65
CA LYS A 19 -21.78 -6.06 4.32
C LYS A 19 -20.32 -6.21 3.87
N MET A 20 -19.87 -7.45 3.73
CA MET A 20 -18.50 -7.77 3.32
C MET A 20 -18.20 -7.35 1.87
N PRO A 21 -16.95 -6.96 1.57
CA PRO A 21 -16.52 -6.67 0.21
C PRO A 21 -16.58 -7.94 -0.67
N LYS A 22 -16.89 -7.75 -1.95
CA LYS A 22 -16.89 -8.83 -2.94
C LYS A 22 -15.48 -9.24 -3.38
N HIS A 23 -14.55 -8.29 -3.33
CA HIS A 23 -13.15 -8.45 -3.77
C HIS A 23 -12.29 -7.40 -3.07
N MET A 24 -11.01 -7.70 -2.83
CA MET A 24 -10.04 -6.74 -2.31
C MET A 24 -8.89 -6.54 -3.31
N PHE A 25 -8.51 -5.29 -3.53
CA PHE A 25 -7.32 -4.93 -4.29
C PHE A 25 -6.29 -4.34 -3.34
N PHE A 26 -5.09 -4.93 -3.29
CA PHE A 26 -3.96 -4.35 -2.58
C PHE A 26 -2.91 -3.95 -3.60
N SER A 27 -2.41 -2.72 -3.51
CA SER A 27 -1.45 -2.15 -4.47
C SER A 27 -0.22 -1.64 -3.74
N GLY A 28 0.97 -1.93 -4.29
CA GLY A 28 2.24 -1.35 -3.85
C GLY A 28 2.49 -1.49 -2.35
N TYR A 29 2.20 -2.66 -1.77
CA TYR A 29 2.45 -2.89 -0.35
C TYR A 29 2.75 -4.36 -0.06
N LYS A 30 3.74 -4.60 0.80
CA LYS A 30 4.07 -5.93 1.34
C LYS A 30 2.93 -6.50 2.16
N ALA A 31 2.87 -7.82 2.29
CA ALA A 31 1.91 -8.47 3.18
C ALA A 31 2.04 -7.96 4.63
N PRO A 32 0.92 -7.79 5.37
CA PRO A 32 0.95 -7.49 6.80
C PRO A 32 1.79 -8.52 7.57
N GLY A 33 2.46 -8.08 8.64
CA GLY A 33 3.32 -8.96 9.44
C GLY A 33 4.72 -9.22 8.89
N ILE A 34 5.00 -8.86 7.63
CA ILE A 34 6.38 -8.84 7.13
C ILE A 34 7.16 -7.71 7.81
N ILE A 35 8.16 -8.09 8.59
CA ILE A 35 9.07 -7.18 9.28
C ILE A 35 10.21 -6.82 8.33
N ARG A 36 10.31 -5.54 7.97
CA ARG A 36 11.55 -4.94 7.47
C ARG A 36 12.27 -4.27 8.63
N GLU A 37 13.57 -4.03 8.49
CA GLU A 37 14.26 -3.11 9.40
C GLU A 37 13.50 -1.78 9.41
N ARG A 38 13.10 -1.35 10.61
CA ARG A 38 12.34 -0.11 10.79
C ARG A 38 13.32 1.05 10.66
N GLU A 39 13.34 1.70 9.51
CA GLU A 39 13.85 3.07 9.44
C GLU A 39 12.82 3.93 10.19
N ASN A 40 13.22 4.58 11.29
CA ASN A 40 12.36 5.53 12.01
C ASN A 40 12.32 6.88 11.25
N THR A 41 12.01 6.82 9.95
CA THR A 41 12.07 7.95 9.01
C THR A 41 11.22 9.11 9.50
N TYR A 42 10.06 8.83 10.09
CA TYR A 42 9.16 9.89 10.60
C TYR A 42 9.78 10.75 11.72
N THR A 43 10.90 10.34 12.31
CA THR A 43 11.63 11.09 13.35
C THR A 43 12.78 11.93 12.81
N LEU A 44 13.15 11.74 11.53
CA LEU A 44 14.26 12.46 10.91
C LEU A 44 13.98 13.96 10.80
N PRO A 45 15.02 14.81 10.80
CA PRO A 45 14.89 16.21 10.39
C PRO A 45 14.21 16.34 9.03
N ASP A 46 13.46 17.42 8.82
CA ASP A 46 12.64 17.65 7.61
C ASP A 46 13.40 17.41 6.29
N TYR A 47 14.64 17.89 6.21
CA TYR A 47 15.47 17.72 5.02
C TYR A 47 15.79 16.25 4.72
N ASP A 48 16.17 15.47 5.74
CA ASP A 48 16.51 14.05 5.58
C ASP A 48 15.27 13.19 5.37
N PHE A 49 14.16 13.54 6.04
CA PHE A 49 12.85 12.94 5.79
C PHE A 49 12.46 13.12 4.32
N MET A 50 12.53 14.34 3.78
CA MET A 50 12.13 14.60 2.41
C MET A 50 13.01 13.90 1.38
N LYS A 51 14.32 13.74 1.63
CA LYS A 51 15.17 12.91 0.77
C LYS A 51 14.63 11.49 0.63
N LYS A 52 14.23 10.87 1.75
CA LYS A 52 13.65 9.52 1.77
C LYS A 52 12.30 9.46 1.03
N VAL A 53 11.46 10.48 1.16
CA VAL A 53 10.19 10.56 0.41
C VAL A 53 10.44 10.68 -1.11
N VAL A 54 11.45 11.45 -1.51
CA VAL A 54 11.85 11.58 -2.93
C VAL A 54 12.43 10.27 -3.48
N GLU A 55 13.26 9.57 -2.71
CA GLU A 55 13.82 8.26 -3.10
C GLU A 55 12.74 7.21 -3.39
N LEU A 56 11.60 7.27 -2.70
CA LEU A 56 10.46 6.38 -2.97
C LEU A 56 9.77 6.70 -4.30
N GLY A 57 10.07 7.84 -4.93
CA GLY A 57 9.52 8.27 -6.22
C GLY A 57 8.16 8.96 -6.12
N GLY A 58 7.76 9.36 -4.91
CA GLY A 58 6.39 9.78 -4.61
C GLY A 58 6.12 11.26 -4.57
N THR A 59 7.17 12.05 -4.68
CA THR A 59 7.06 13.50 -4.56
C THR A 59 7.11 14.11 -5.95
N PRO A 60 6.05 14.78 -6.44
CA PRO A 60 6.13 15.57 -7.65
C PRO A 60 7.22 16.63 -7.52
N ASP A 61 7.99 16.88 -8.58
CA ASP A 61 9.04 17.91 -8.60
C ASP A 61 8.49 19.29 -8.17
N GLU A 62 7.23 19.57 -8.46
CA GLU A 62 6.51 20.77 -8.06
C GLU A 62 6.45 20.97 -6.54
N LEU A 63 6.36 19.89 -5.75
CA LEU A 63 6.35 19.98 -4.28
C LEU A 63 7.74 20.33 -3.74
N MET A 64 8.80 19.81 -4.36
CA MET A 64 10.18 20.11 -3.97
C MET A 64 10.60 21.55 -4.35
N ASN A 65 10.01 22.09 -5.41
CA ASN A 65 10.33 23.43 -5.91
C ASN A 65 9.49 24.55 -5.27
N ASN A 66 8.48 24.21 -4.45
CA ASN A 66 7.63 25.18 -3.77
C ASN A 66 7.67 24.99 -2.24
N GLN A 67 8.41 25.87 -1.55
CA GLN A 67 8.59 25.80 -0.09
C GLN A 67 7.28 25.96 0.69
N GLU A 68 6.34 26.78 0.21
CA GLU A 68 5.07 27.00 0.89
C GLU A 68 4.20 25.74 0.84
N LEU A 69 4.12 25.10 -0.33
CA LEU A 69 3.44 23.81 -0.48
C LEU A 69 4.12 22.73 0.37
N LEU A 70 5.46 22.68 0.37
CA LEU A 70 6.20 21.71 1.16
C LEU A 70 5.86 21.82 2.65
N GLN A 71 5.79 23.03 3.20
CA GLN A 71 5.43 23.25 4.62
C GLN A 71 4.04 22.73 4.97
N ILE A 72 3.09 22.77 4.01
CA ILE A 72 1.73 22.26 4.20
C ILE A 72 1.70 20.74 4.14
N PHE A 73 2.38 20.13 3.17
CA PHE A 73 2.30 18.69 2.93
C PHE A 73 3.22 17.87 3.84
N LEU A 74 4.36 18.42 4.26
CA LEU A 74 5.33 17.71 5.10
C LEU A 74 4.70 17.08 6.36
N PRO A 75 3.92 17.79 7.20
CA PRO A 75 3.31 17.17 8.37
C PRO A 75 2.30 16.07 8.03
N ILE A 76 1.63 16.16 6.88
CA ILE A 76 0.68 15.15 6.40
C ILE A 76 1.44 13.88 6.01
N ILE A 77 2.43 14.01 5.13
CA ILE A 77 3.25 12.88 4.66
C ILE A 77 3.98 12.23 5.85
N ARG A 78 4.54 13.04 6.75
CA ARG A 78 5.21 12.53 7.97
C ARG A 78 4.26 11.74 8.87
N SER A 79 3.00 12.16 8.97
CA SER A 79 1.98 11.43 9.73
C SER A 79 1.68 10.05 9.11
N ASP A 80 1.60 9.97 7.78
CA ASP A 80 1.41 8.70 7.08
C ASP A 80 2.58 7.74 7.30
N PHE A 81 3.82 8.23 7.23
CA PHE A 81 5.01 7.43 7.54
C PHE A 81 5.00 6.96 8.99
N LYS A 82 4.64 7.85 9.93
CA LYS A 82 4.52 7.47 11.34
C LYS A 82 3.52 6.34 11.52
N ILE A 83 2.36 6.38 10.88
CA ILE A 83 1.36 5.30 10.93
C ILE A 83 1.98 3.99 10.43
N LEU A 84 2.66 4.01 9.29
CA LEU A 84 3.24 2.80 8.69
C LEU A 84 4.39 2.21 9.52
N GLU A 85 5.28 3.05 10.05
CA GLU A 85 6.48 2.65 10.78
C GLU A 85 6.16 2.22 12.23
N THR A 86 5.10 2.79 12.82
CA THR A 86 4.63 2.41 14.16
C THR A 86 3.52 1.37 14.15
N TYR A 87 3.06 0.94 12.97
CA TYR A 87 2.05 -0.09 12.85
C TYR A 87 2.51 -1.40 13.51
N ASN A 88 1.76 -1.83 14.52
CA ASN A 88 1.99 -3.09 15.20
C ASN A 88 1.02 -4.15 14.68
N TYR A 89 1.52 -5.02 13.80
CA TYR A 89 0.74 -6.11 13.25
C TYR A 89 0.26 -7.05 14.36
N LYS A 90 -1.02 -7.40 14.31
CA LYS A 90 -1.62 -8.46 15.12
C LYS A 90 -2.11 -9.54 14.16
N GLU A 91 -1.65 -10.76 14.38
CA GLU A 91 -2.13 -11.91 13.63
C GLU A 91 -3.65 -12.06 13.82
N ARG A 92 -4.32 -12.45 12.74
CA ARG A 92 -5.78 -12.62 12.69
C ARG A 92 -6.08 -14.10 12.60
N GLU A 93 -7.00 -14.58 13.42
CA GLU A 93 -7.47 -15.96 13.35
C GLU A 93 -8.22 -16.20 12.03
N GLU A 94 -9.07 -15.25 11.65
CA GLU A 94 -9.81 -15.28 10.39
C GLU A 94 -9.00 -14.69 9.24
N LYS A 95 -9.03 -15.38 8.10
CA LYS A 95 -8.45 -14.89 6.84
C LYS A 95 -9.48 -14.10 6.02
N ILE A 96 -9.01 -13.37 5.02
CA ILE A 96 -9.85 -12.68 4.05
C ILE A 96 -10.58 -13.72 3.20
N GLN A 97 -11.90 -13.76 3.31
CA GLN A 97 -12.76 -14.76 2.67
C GLN A 97 -13.09 -14.45 1.21
N CYS A 98 -13.06 -13.18 0.80
CA CYS A 98 -13.27 -12.81 -0.60
C CYS A 98 -11.98 -12.96 -1.41
N ASP A 99 -12.12 -12.95 -2.74
CA ASP A 99 -11.01 -12.97 -3.66
C ASP A 99 -10.13 -11.71 -3.51
N VAL A 100 -8.83 -11.86 -3.78
CA VAL A 100 -7.83 -10.83 -3.60
C VAL A 100 -6.94 -10.71 -4.85
N SER A 101 -6.77 -9.47 -5.30
CA SER A 101 -5.81 -9.11 -6.35
C SER A 101 -4.72 -8.21 -5.79
N ILE A 102 -3.46 -8.62 -5.95
CA ILE A 102 -2.29 -7.80 -5.65
C ILE A 102 -1.83 -7.11 -6.93
N LEU A 103 -1.62 -5.81 -6.88
CA LEU A 103 -1.05 -4.99 -7.94
C LEU A 103 0.37 -4.59 -7.52
N ASN A 104 1.37 -4.93 -8.34
CA ASN A 104 2.78 -4.73 -8.00
C ASN A 104 3.56 -4.10 -9.16
N GLY A 105 4.44 -3.15 -8.84
CA GLY A 105 5.41 -2.61 -9.79
C GLY A 105 6.66 -3.50 -9.84
N ARG A 106 7.16 -3.81 -11.05
CA ARG A 106 8.35 -4.65 -11.24
C ARG A 106 9.63 -4.02 -10.73
N GLN A 107 9.68 -2.69 -10.68
CA GLN A 107 10.80 -1.91 -10.18
C GLN A 107 10.50 -1.32 -8.79
N ASP A 108 9.46 -1.80 -8.10
CA ASP A 108 9.22 -1.44 -6.69
C ASP A 108 10.28 -2.12 -5.80
N SER A 109 10.56 -1.50 -4.65
CA SER A 109 11.41 -2.04 -3.58
C SER A 109 10.81 -3.28 -2.91
N ILE A 110 9.58 -3.67 -3.25
CA ILE A 110 8.88 -4.82 -2.67
C ILE A 110 9.26 -6.06 -3.47
N ASN A 111 9.91 -7.00 -2.80
CA ASN A 111 10.37 -8.21 -3.46
C ASN A 111 9.23 -9.24 -3.60
N LEU A 112 9.43 -10.21 -4.49
CA LEU A 112 8.42 -11.21 -4.81
C LEU A 112 7.97 -12.03 -3.58
N LYS A 113 8.86 -12.33 -2.63
CA LYS A 113 8.48 -13.10 -1.42
C LYS A 113 7.50 -12.30 -0.56
N GLU A 114 7.72 -11.00 -0.44
CA GLU A 114 6.84 -10.11 0.35
C GLU A 114 5.47 -9.92 -0.31
N ILE A 115 5.40 -9.97 -1.64
CA ILE A 115 4.15 -9.96 -2.40
C ILE A 115 3.41 -11.29 -2.25
N LEU A 116 4.09 -12.41 -2.45
CA LEU A 116 3.48 -13.74 -2.36
C LEU A 116 3.02 -14.08 -0.93
N ALA A 117 3.64 -13.49 0.10
CA ALA A 117 3.19 -13.65 1.48
C ALA A 117 1.74 -13.19 1.72
N TRP A 118 1.15 -12.39 0.82
CA TRP A 118 -0.27 -12.04 0.92
C TRP A 118 -1.20 -13.26 0.83
N GLU A 119 -0.80 -14.32 0.14
CA GLU A 119 -1.56 -15.58 0.03
C GLU A 119 -1.85 -16.18 1.41
N ASN A 120 -0.97 -15.98 2.40
CA ASN A 120 -1.18 -16.46 3.77
C ASN A 120 -2.38 -15.80 4.46
N HIS A 121 -2.80 -14.61 4.03
CA HIS A 121 -3.92 -13.87 4.62
C HIS A 121 -5.25 -14.11 3.91
N VAL A 122 -5.29 -14.94 2.87
CA VAL A 122 -6.44 -15.08 1.97
C VAL A 122 -6.94 -16.53 1.96
N CYS A 123 -8.26 -16.71 1.97
CA CYS A 123 -8.92 -17.98 1.74
C CYS A 123 -9.54 -18.09 0.34
N GLY A 124 -9.93 -16.97 -0.28
CA GLY A 124 -10.47 -16.91 -1.65
C GLY A 124 -9.38 -17.01 -2.73
N ASP A 125 -9.76 -16.72 -3.98
CA ASP A 125 -8.81 -16.70 -5.09
C ASP A 125 -7.75 -15.60 -4.86
N PHE A 126 -6.48 -15.95 -5.05
CA PHE A 126 -5.35 -15.02 -4.95
C PHE A 126 -4.71 -14.81 -6.32
N LYS A 127 -4.57 -13.56 -6.75
CA LYS A 127 -3.96 -13.20 -8.04
C LYS A 127 -2.97 -12.06 -7.89
N VAL A 128 -1.83 -12.17 -8.55
CA VAL A 128 -0.82 -11.09 -8.62
C VAL A 128 -0.73 -10.55 -10.03
N HIS A 129 -0.85 -9.24 -10.18
CA HIS A 129 -0.69 -8.50 -11.43
C HIS A 129 0.57 -7.63 -11.34
N ASN A 130 1.52 -7.87 -12.23
CA ASN A 130 2.77 -7.12 -12.27
C ASN A 130 2.71 -6.08 -13.40
N PHE A 131 3.12 -4.85 -13.08
CA PHE A 131 3.16 -3.71 -13.99
C PHE A 131 4.60 -3.21 -14.14
N GLU A 132 4.91 -2.60 -15.28
CA GLU A 132 6.15 -1.84 -15.41
C GLU A 132 6.03 -0.53 -14.63
N GLY A 133 7.02 -0.23 -13.79
CA GLY A 133 7.09 0.95 -12.93
C GLY A 133 7.65 0.65 -11.55
N ASN A 134 8.11 1.72 -10.89
CA ASN A 134 8.52 1.72 -9.48
C ASN A 134 7.28 1.71 -8.55
N HIS A 135 7.43 2.14 -7.30
CA HIS A 135 6.32 2.22 -6.33
C HIS A 135 5.09 3.00 -6.85
N PHE A 136 5.31 3.98 -7.73
CA PHE A 136 4.27 4.83 -8.30
C PHE A 136 3.74 4.33 -9.66
N PHE A 137 3.94 3.04 -9.97
CA PHE A 137 3.42 2.38 -11.19
C PHE A 137 1.90 2.60 -11.38
N ILE A 138 1.16 2.82 -10.29
CA ILE A 138 -0.29 3.08 -10.35
C ILE A 138 -0.63 4.31 -11.19
N ASN A 139 0.25 5.31 -11.23
CA ASN A 139 0.05 6.55 -11.97
C ASN A 139 0.29 6.39 -13.48
N THR A 140 1.16 5.46 -13.87
CA THR A 140 1.51 5.21 -15.28
C THR A 140 0.72 4.07 -15.90
N ASN A 141 0.05 3.24 -15.09
CA ASN A 141 -0.69 2.05 -15.54
C ASN A 141 -2.21 2.13 -15.31
N VAL A 142 -2.76 3.35 -15.19
CA VAL A 142 -4.17 3.59 -14.85
C VAL A 142 -5.14 2.79 -15.73
N GLU A 143 -4.95 2.79 -17.04
CA GLU A 143 -5.83 2.07 -17.98
C GLU A 143 -5.81 0.56 -17.76
N ASN A 144 -4.62 -0.03 -17.57
CA ASN A 144 -4.49 -1.46 -17.34
C ASN A 144 -5.08 -1.88 -15.98
N ILE A 145 -4.86 -1.07 -14.95
CA ILE A 145 -5.39 -1.32 -13.60
C ILE A 145 -6.93 -1.23 -13.60
N THR A 146 -7.49 -0.19 -14.19
CA THR A 146 -8.95 -0.02 -14.28
C THR A 146 -9.60 -1.13 -15.10
N LYS A 147 -8.96 -1.60 -16.17
CA LYS A 147 -9.42 -2.78 -16.93
C LYS A 147 -9.44 -4.06 -16.08
N ILE A 148 -8.42 -4.29 -15.26
CA ILE A 148 -8.38 -5.43 -14.33
C ILE A 148 -9.51 -5.34 -13.31
N ILE A 149 -9.71 -4.16 -12.71
CA ILE A 149 -10.79 -3.95 -11.74
C ILE A 149 -12.15 -4.23 -12.37
N SER A 150 -12.42 -3.66 -13.55
CA SER A 150 -13.68 -3.87 -14.28
C SER A 150 -13.92 -5.33 -14.62
N ASN A 151 -12.93 -6.03 -15.18
CA ASN A 151 -13.05 -7.45 -15.52
C ASN A 151 -13.25 -8.36 -14.30
N THR A 152 -12.77 -7.93 -13.14
CA THR A 152 -12.89 -8.68 -11.89
C THR A 152 -14.28 -8.49 -11.27
N LEU A 153 -14.81 -7.28 -11.29
CA LEU A 153 -16.04 -6.92 -10.58
C LEU A 153 -17.32 -6.99 -11.43
N VAL A 154 -17.23 -6.78 -12.75
CA VAL A 154 -18.39 -6.64 -13.66
C VAL A 154 -18.68 -7.95 -14.40
N LYS A 155 -18.66 -9.07 -13.69
CA LYS A 155 -19.19 -10.33 -14.24
C LYS A 155 -20.70 -10.34 -14.23
#